data_AF-A0A5Y4BTT2-F1
#
_entry.id   AF-A0A5Y4BTT2-F1
#
_cell.length_a   1.000
_cell.length_b   1.000
_cell.length_c   1.000
_cell.angle_alpha   90.00
_cell.angle_beta   90.00
_cell.angle_gamma   90.00
#
_symmetry.space_group_name_H-M   'P 1'
#
loop_
_entity.id
_entity.type
_entity.pdbx_description
1 polymer ?
#
loop_
_entity_poly.entity_id
_entity_poly.type
_entity_poly.pdbx_seq_one_letter_code
_entity_poly.pdbx_strand_id
1 'polypeptide(L)'
;MPHKKVALQLIEETLKELESPKGSLLSAIQKLQRTADIINDEDTKIWCAIQLGETKYTKPITELLKFVIEAENTKNKSFQENLDKRIQELAKLGV
;
A
#
# COMPACT_ATOMS: atom_id res chain seq x y z
N MET A 1 12.10 -15.47 20.37
CA MET A 1 10.73 -14.96 20.66
C MET A 1 10.56 -13.44 20.91
N PRO A 2 11.59 -12.55 20.93
CA PRO A 2 11.36 -11.13 21.25
C PRO A 2 10.59 -10.36 20.17
N HIS A 3 10.80 -10.67 18.89
CA HIS A 3 10.13 -10.02 17.76
C HIS A 3 8.59 -10.13 17.79
N LYS A 4 8.05 -11.30 18.18
CA LYS A 4 6.59 -11.49 18.30
C LYS A 4 5.98 -10.64 19.41
N LYS A 5 6.69 -10.48 20.54
CA LYS A 5 6.22 -9.64 21.66
C LYS A 5 6.19 -8.16 21.28
N VAL A 6 7.21 -7.69 20.54
CA VAL A 6 7.28 -6.31 20.04
C VAL A 6 6.17 -6.05 19.01
N ALA A 7 5.95 -6.97 18.08
CA ALA A 7 4.86 -6.87 17.11
C ALA A 7 3.48 -6.78 17.80
N LEU A 8 3.24 -7.62 18.83
CA LEU A 8 2.01 -7.59 19.60
C LEU A 8 1.82 -6.25 20.35
N GLN A 9 2.89 -5.72 20.94
CA GLN A 9 2.82 -4.41 21.59
C GLN A 9 2.49 -3.29 20.60
N LEU A 10 3.13 -3.30 19.41
CA LEU A 10 2.87 -2.29 18.39
C LEU A 10 1.44 -2.35 17.86
N ILE A 11 0.86 -3.56 17.68
CA ILE A 11 -0.54 -3.67 17.23
C ILE A 11 -1.51 -3.16 18.30
N GLU A 12 -1.25 -3.39 19.58
CA GLU A 12 -2.05 -2.83 20.68
C GLU A 12 -1.97 -1.29 20.69
N GLU A 13 -0.79 -0.72 20.44
CA GLU A 13 -0.62 0.73 20.30
C GLU A 13 -1.34 1.29 19.07
N THR A 14 -1.33 0.57 17.94
CA THR A 14 -2.11 0.92 16.74
C THR A 14 -3.61 0.97 17.07
N LEU A 15 -4.14 -0.05 17.75
CA LEU A 15 -5.56 -0.09 18.12
C LEU A 15 -5.93 1.08 19.04
N LYS A 16 -5.11 1.36 20.07
CA LYS A 16 -5.32 2.50 20.96
C LYS A 16 -5.35 3.85 20.23
N GLU A 17 -4.52 4.02 19.21
CA GLU A 17 -4.54 5.22 18.36
C GLU A 17 -5.83 5.31 17.53
N LEU A 18 -6.32 4.20 17.00
CA LEU A 18 -7.55 4.18 16.18
C LEU A 18 -8.82 4.35 17.01
N GLU A 19 -8.85 3.85 18.25
CA GLU A 19 -9.99 3.95 19.16
C GLU A 19 -10.06 5.29 19.90
N SER A 20 -8.93 6.00 19.99
CA SER A 20 -8.86 7.29 20.67
C SER A 20 -9.48 8.40 19.80
N PRO A 21 -10.41 9.21 20.34
CA PRO A 21 -10.95 10.38 19.63
C PRO A 21 -9.89 11.44 19.25
N LYS A 22 -8.72 11.40 19.89
CA LYS A 22 -7.57 12.29 19.61
C LYS A 22 -6.39 11.54 19.01
N GLY A 23 -6.55 10.26 18.68
CA GLY A 23 -5.48 9.45 18.11
C GLY A 23 -5.19 9.83 16.67
N SER A 24 -4.00 9.48 16.21
CA SER A 24 -3.53 9.83 14.87
C SER A 24 -3.59 8.63 13.94
N LEU A 25 -4.39 8.74 12.87
CA LEU A 25 -4.45 7.74 11.81
C LEU A 25 -3.08 7.51 11.16
N LEU A 26 -2.31 8.59 10.94
CA LEU A 26 -0.96 8.49 10.40
C LEU A 26 -0.04 7.67 11.32
N SER A 27 -0.08 7.96 12.63
CA SER A 27 0.68 7.24 13.65
C SER A 27 0.28 5.75 13.68
N ALA A 28 -1.01 5.45 13.61
CA ALA A 28 -1.54 4.09 13.57
C ALA A 28 -1.03 3.32 12.34
N ILE A 29 -1.06 3.92 11.14
CA ILE A 29 -0.57 3.31 9.89
C ILE A 29 0.94 3.06 9.96
N GLN A 30 1.73 4.00 10.49
CA GLN A 30 3.17 3.81 10.66
C GLN A 30 3.51 2.65 11.61
N LYS A 31 2.78 2.53 12.74
CA LYS A 31 2.94 1.41 13.68
C LYS A 31 2.51 0.08 13.07
N LEU A 32 1.43 0.08 12.27
CA LEU A 32 0.99 -1.11 11.54
C LEU A 32 2.02 -1.56 10.51
N GLN A 33 2.60 -0.64 9.74
CA GLN A 33 3.65 -0.93 8.77
C GLN A 33 4.86 -1.61 9.44
N ARG A 34 5.30 -1.07 10.58
CA ARG A 34 6.40 -1.66 11.37
C ARG A 34 6.06 -3.04 11.92
N THR A 35 4.81 -3.24 12.34
CA THR A 35 4.33 -4.54 12.80
C THR A 35 4.37 -5.57 11.69
N ALA A 36 3.84 -5.21 10.52
CA ALA A 36 3.84 -6.04 9.31
C ALA A 36 5.27 -6.42 8.89
N ASP A 37 6.20 -5.46 8.91
CA ASP A 37 7.62 -5.71 8.64
C ASP A 37 8.25 -6.72 9.63
N ILE A 38 7.98 -6.60 10.93
CA ILE A 38 8.50 -7.52 11.96
C ILE A 38 8.01 -8.96 11.75
N ILE A 39 6.78 -9.14 11.30
CA ILE A 39 6.18 -10.47 11.09
C ILE A 39 6.33 -10.99 9.65
N ASN A 40 7.01 -10.23 8.78
CA ASN A 40 7.16 -10.50 7.35
C ASN A 40 5.81 -10.63 6.62
N ASP A 41 4.84 -9.80 6.99
CA ASP A 41 3.58 -9.62 6.25
C ASP A 41 3.77 -8.51 5.21
N GLU A 42 4.29 -8.90 4.04
CA GLU A 42 4.61 -7.96 2.96
C GLU A 42 3.37 -7.30 2.36
N ASP A 43 2.22 -7.99 2.30
CA ASP A 43 0.97 -7.43 1.75
C ASP A 43 0.50 -6.24 2.59
N THR A 44 0.42 -6.41 3.91
CA THR A 44 0.04 -5.33 4.83
C THR A 44 1.06 -4.19 4.80
N LYS A 45 2.35 -4.51 4.72
CA LYS A 45 3.42 -3.51 4.63
C LYS A 45 3.32 -2.66 3.37
N ILE A 46 3.06 -3.27 2.22
CA ILE A 46 2.82 -2.57 0.94
C ILE A 46 1.56 -1.72 1.03
N TRP A 47 0.47 -2.27 1.60
CA TRP A 47 -0.76 -1.51 1.80
C TRP A 47 -0.51 -0.25 2.63
N CYS A 48 0.21 -0.36 3.75
CA CYS A 48 0.58 0.80 4.57
C CYS A 48 1.44 1.80 3.79
N ALA A 49 2.42 1.34 3.01
CA ALA A 49 3.27 2.21 2.20
C ALA A 49 2.46 3.03 1.19
N ILE A 50 1.43 2.43 0.58
CA ILE A 50 0.49 3.14 -0.31
C ILE A 50 -0.24 4.23 0.47
N GLN A 51 -0.80 3.93 1.65
CA GLN A 51 -1.51 4.92 2.47
C GLN A 51 -0.61 6.07 2.95
N LEU A 52 0.67 5.78 3.18
CA LEU A 52 1.69 6.77 3.56
C LEU A 52 2.19 7.63 2.40
N GLY A 53 1.71 7.37 1.17
CA GLY A 53 2.07 8.16 0.01
C GLY A 53 3.42 7.80 -0.61
N GLU A 54 3.99 6.62 -0.29
CA GLU A 54 5.29 6.22 -0.81
C GLU A 54 5.29 6.19 -2.35
N THR A 55 6.13 7.04 -2.94
CA THR A 55 6.16 7.28 -4.40
C THR A 55 6.48 6.04 -5.22
N LYS A 56 7.17 5.06 -4.61
CA LYS A 56 7.40 3.73 -5.18
C LYS A 56 6.10 3.06 -5.64
N TYR A 57 5.01 3.24 -4.89
CA TYR A 57 3.72 2.64 -5.19
C TYR A 57 2.72 3.66 -5.74
N THR A 58 2.65 4.85 -5.16
CA THR A 58 1.63 5.84 -5.55
C THR A 58 1.83 6.37 -6.97
N LYS A 59 3.08 6.50 -7.44
CA LYS A 59 3.37 6.95 -8.81
C LYS A 59 2.83 5.97 -9.87
N PRO A 60 3.23 4.68 -9.90
CA PRO A 60 2.73 3.75 -10.92
C PRO A 60 1.22 3.54 -10.83
N ILE A 61 0.63 3.54 -9.63
CA ILE A 61 -0.83 3.48 -9.46
C ILE A 61 -1.50 4.71 -10.10
N THR A 62 -0.99 5.90 -9.82
CA THR A 62 -1.52 7.15 -10.39
C THR A 62 -1.39 7.17 -11.92
N GLU A 63 -0.26 6.71 -12.45
CA GLU A 63 -0.06 6.65 -13.89
C GLU A 63 -1.00 5.65 -14.57
N LEU A 64 -1.27 4.50 -13.96
CA LEU A 64 -2.29 3.57 -14.44
C LEU A 64 -3.68 4.21 -14.45
N LEU A 65 -4.08 4.85 -13.35
CA LEU A 65 -5.38 5.50 -13.25
C LEU A 65 -5.54 6.60 -14.29
N LYS A 66 -4.53 7.46 -14.47
CA LYS A 66 -4.53 8.49 -15.52
C LYS A 66 -4.67 7.88 -16.91
N PHE A 67 -3.87 6.85 -17.21
CA PHE A 67 -3.93 6.16 -18.49
C PHE A 67 -5.32 5.60 -18.80
N VAL A 68 -6.00 5.01 -17.81
CA VAL A 68 -7.35 4.46 -17.99
C VAL A 68 -8.41 5.55 -18.10
N ILE A 69 -8.29 6.63 -17.31
CA ILE A 69 -9.25 7.75 -17.31
C ILE A 69 -9.16 8.57 -18.60
N GLU A 70 -7.96 8.79 -19.12
CA GLU A 70 -7.70 9.61 -20.32
C GLU A 70 -7.93 8.84 -21.64
N ALA A 71 -8.23 7.54 -21.58
CA ALA A 71 -8.38 6.72 -22.77
C ALA A 71 -9.71 6.95 -23.49
N GLU A 72 -9.64 7.54 -24.69
CA GLU A 72 -10.80 7.76 -25.56
C GLU A 72 -11.29 6.47 -26.26
N ASN A 73 -10.40 5.49 -26.48
CA ASN A 73 -10.73 4.23 -27.13
C ASN A 73 -10.01 3.04 -26.47
N THR A 74 -10.74 2.32 -25.63
CA THR A 74 -10.25 1.19 -24.83
C THR A 74 -10.28 -0.16 -25.56
N LYS A 75 -10.84 -0.20 -26.78
CA LYS A 75 -11.07 -1.44 -27.55
C LYS A 75 -9.96 -1.76 -28.55
N ASN A 76 -8.90 -0.94 -28.61
CA ASN A 76 -7.79 -1.18 -29.53
C ASN A 76 -6.65 -1.98 -28.88
N LYS A 77 -5.88 -2.68 -29.71
CA LYS A 77 -4.78 -3.54 -29.27
C LYS A 77 -3.68 -2.77 -28.53
N SER A 78 -3.37 -1.55 -28.98
CA SER A 78 -2.36 -0.69 -28.36
C SER A 78 -2.72 -0.33 -26.92
N PHE A 79 -4.00 -0.02 -26.66
CA PHE A 79 -4.48 0.28 -25.31
C PHE A 79 -4.30 -0.93 -24.39
N GLN A 80 -4.70 -2.13 -24.84
CA GLN A 80 -4.55 -3.36 -24.06
C GLN A 80 -3.07 -3.68 -23.77
N GLU A 81 -2.19 -3.57 -24.77
CA GLU A 81 -0.75 -3.78 -24.56
C GLU A 81 -0.14 -2.78 -23.57
N ASN A 82 -0.58 -1.52 -23.56
CA ASN A 82 -0.13 -0.52 -22.59
C ASN A 82 -0.72 -0.75 -21.19
N LEU A 83 -1.97 -1.21 -21.12
CA LEU A 83 -2.61 -1.61 -19.87
C LEU A 83 -1.85 -2.78 -19.21
N ASP A 84 -1.59 -3.83 -19.98
CA ASP A 84 -0.88 -5.03 -19.52
C ASP A 84 0.51 -4.69 -18.99
N LYS A 85 1.26 -3.83 -19.68
CA LYS A 85 2.58 -3.36 -19.21
C LYS A 85 2.51 -2.69 -17.85
N ARG A 86 1.54 -1.79 -17.65
CA ARG A 86 1.37 -1.07 -16.38
C ARG A 86 0.90 -1.99 -15.25
N ILE A 87 0.02 -2.95 -15.54
CA ILE A 87 -0.38 -3.97 -14.57
C ILE A 87 0.82 -4.85 -14.19
N GLN A 88 1.66 -5.25 -15.16
CA GLN A 88 2.87 -6.01 -14.87
C GLN A 88 3.90 -5.23 -14.03
N GLU A 89 4.00 -3.91 -14.24
CA GLU A 89 4.84 -3.05 -13.40
C GLU A 89 4.36 -3.02 -11.94
N LEU A 90 3.05 -2.93 -11.72
CA LEU A 90 2.46 -3.01 -10.37
C LEU A 90 2.65 -4.39 -9.73
N ALA A 91 2.42 -5.47 -10.49
CA ALA A 91 2.61 -6.84 -10.00
C ALA A 91 4.05 -7.10 -9.52
N LYS A 92 5.06 -6.52 -10.19
CA LYS A 92 6.47 -6.60 -9.75
C LYS A 92 6.74 -5.89 -8.43
N LEU A 93 5.87 -4.94 -8.05
CA LEU A 93 5.94 -4.22 -6.77
C LEU A 93 5.13 -4.91 -5.66
N GLY A 94 4.41 -6.00 -5.98
CA GLY A 94 3.51 -6.69 -5.04
C GLY A 94 2.15 -6.00 -4.88
N VAL A 95 1.74 -5.19 -5.86
CA VAL A 95 0.41 -4.53 -5.95
C VAL A 95 -0.40 -5.18 -7.05
#